data_AF-A0A971CUD2-F1
#
_entry.id   AF-A0A971CUD2-F1
#
_cell.length_a   1.000
_cell.length_b   1.000
_cell.length_c   1.000
_cell.angle_alpha   90.00
_cell.angle_beta   90.00
_cell.angle_gamma   90.00
#
_symmetry.space_group_name_H-M   'P 1'
#
loop_
_entity.id
_entity.type
_entity.pdbx_description
1 polymer ?
#
loop_
_entity_poly.entity_id
_entity_poly.type
_entity_poly.pdbx_seq_one_letter_code
_entity_poly.pdbx_strand_id
1 'polypeptide(L)'
;MCKRTQTMRSSPRGVALLLVLGMIMAITILALGFIARCDTELAAGQNMAVRMQMDQLATSGLEHARGLLLNPQEVPSVYWTGEVRQQLDADSTDFYDVAIVRDDSDPSDFCTYEISSTAYRERNGRRTGESRLEATLRLDPAVVLWTGQATTLTPDLTVYGDVYCNGTLTNHGMIHGDVFAAALGGTGSKTGRLDTQALSLNWPAVTVEAFTSCYTTNTVPAGLLSGQTYGPYDPPHVLYCSGDLILGDHVTIHNMLIVQGNLRILGDNVTLAAPDNLPALYVTGDLIVGDLATVQIEGLAVVDGRVLLGAGVTDANVRGGLFVKGDIAEITSADVSGNGNYGSVHGNAAWQPSGGQIGGALQFDGTDDYVQTSRSVTALQLSGDCTLAVWMNAGGSQVTWAGILSKCNPNGSMYHWGLQFNNGSPREIVARPADGWWWSSPWATGIQVADVTGGWHHVAVVREGSTMKSYLDGVLHKTESSVSWFPGWGLSHLNIGANRTTEYRYTGLLDDIRIYSRAISEAEVASLAAGQGTNPAGLLGHWRFDETGDDHPDMTIEADPLRAAIVIGDGAGAQHWSPAAGAFFRSVRRPQP
;
A
#
# COMPACT_ATOMS: atom_id res chain seq x y z
N MET A 1 31.38 -127.77 53.11
CA MET A 1 32.31 -126.74 52.60
C MET A 1 32.29 -126.76 51.08
N CYS A 2 31.72 -125.74 50.43
CA CYS A 2 32.32 -124.98 49.31
C CYS A 2 31.31 -123.94 48.81
N LYS A 3 31.80 -122.73 48.49
CA LYS A 3 31.09 -121.45 48.44
C LYS A 3 30.13 -121.30 47.25
N ARG A 4 29.00 -120.60 47.49
CA ARG A 4 28.08 -120.08 46.48
C ARG A 4 28.53 -118.69 46.03
N THR A 5 28.73 -118.50 44.72
CA THR A 5 29.14 -117.24 44.08
C THR A 5 27.90 -116.42 43.71
N GLN A 6 27.83 -115.16 44.13
CA GLN A 6 26.79 -114.20 43.74
C GLN A 6 27.11 -113.61 42.35
N THR A 7 26.14 -113.64 41.44
CA THR A 7 26.14 -112.86 40.18
C THR A 7 25.31 -111.59 40.35
N MET A 8 25.92 -110.41 40.29
CA MET A 8 25.24 -109.12 40.27
C MET A 8 24.69 -108.80 38.86
N ARG A 9 23.41 -108.42 38.78
CA ARG A 9 22.76 -107.85 37.58
C ARG A 9 23.15 -106.36 37.42
N SER A 10 23.62 -105.97 36.24
CA SER A 10 23.86 -104.57 35.87
C SER A 10 22.55 -103.86 35.48
N SER A 11 22.12 -102.85 36.26
CA SER A 11 20.97 -102.00 35.91
C SER A 11 21.33 -100.98 34.81
N PRO A 12 20.39 -100.58 33.92
CA PRO A 12 20.65 -99.67 32.81
C PRO A 12 20.68 -98.19 33.28
N ARG A 13 21.62 -97.86 34.18
CA ARG A 13 21.80 -96.50 34.73
C ARG A 13 22.27 -95.49 33.67
N GLY A 14 22.80 -95.94 32.54
CA GLY A 14 23.25 -95.08 31.44
C GLY A 14 22.13 -94.41 30.63
N VAL A 15 20.98 -95.07 30.46
CA VAL A 15 19.87 -94.54 29.63
C VAL A 15 19.09 -93.44 30.37
N ALA A 16 18.90 -93.59 31.69
CA ALA A 16 18.26 -92.56 32.50
C ALA A 16 19.09 -91.26 32.56
N LEU A 17 20.42 -91.38 32.63
CA LEU A 17 21.33 -90.22 32.61
C LEU A 17 21.26 -89.48 31.27
N LEU A 18 21.24 -90.20 30.14
CA LEU A 18 21.11 -89.62 28.80
C LEU A 18 19.77 -88.90 28.60
N LEU A 19 18.67 -89.46 29.11
CA LEU A 19 17.36 -88.81 29.05
C LEU A 19 17.32 -87.50 29.84
N VAL A 20 17.90 -87.49 31.05
CA VAL A 20 18.01 -86.27 31.87
C VAL A 20 18.90 -85.24 31.18
N LEU A 21 20.04 -85.64 30.63
CA LEU A 21 20.93 -84.75 29.89
C LEU A 21 20.25 -84.16 28.66
N GLY A 22 19.53 -84.98 27.89
CA GLY A 22 18.75 -84.55 26.73
C GLY A 22 17.63 -83.58 27.09
N MET A 23 16.95 -83.80 28.22
CA MET A 23 15.91 -82.91 28.72
C MET A 23 16.48 -81.56 29.20
N ILE A 24 17.63 -81.57 29.91
CA ILE A 24 18.35 -80.35 30.29
C ILE A 24 18.83 -79.60 29.03
N MET A 25 19.34 -80.30 28.02
CA MET A 25 19.76 -79.70 26.75
C MET A 25 18.57 -79.05 26.02
N ALA A 26 17.41 -79.71 25.97
CA ALA A 26 16.21 -79.14 25.36
C ALA A 26 15.71 -77.89 26.11
N ILE A 27 15.68 -77.93 27.44
CA ILE A 27 15.26 -76.78 28.28
C ILE A 27 16.24 -75.60 28.12
N THR A 28 17.54 -75.86 28.10
CA THR A 28 18.56 -74.81 27.92
C THR A 28 18.48 -74.15 26.54
N ILE A 29 18.25 -74.92 25.47
CA ILE A 29 18.04 -74.37 24.12
C ILE A 29 16.79 -73.48 24.07
N LEU A 30 15.67 -73.95 24.64
CA LEU A 30 14.44 -73.16 24.70
C LEU A 30 14.61 -71.87 25.53
N ALA A 31 15.26 -71.96 26.70
CA ALA A 31 15.53 -70.81 27.55
C ALA A 31 16.43 -69.77 26.86
N LEU A 32 17.49 -70.20 26.16
CA LEU A 32 18.33 -69.33 25.35
C LEU A 32 17.54 -68.66 24.21
N GLY A 33 16.62 -69.39 23.58
CA GLY A 33 15.72 -68.83 22.56
C GLY A 33 14.79 -67.74 23.10
N PHE A 34 14.24 -67.91 24.30
CA PHE A 34 13.44 -66.86 24.96
C PHE A 34 14.28 -65.64 25.33
N ILE A 35 15.49 -65.83 25.87
CA ILE A 35 16.40 -64.72 26.21
C ILE A 35 16.77 -63.93 24.95
N ALA A 36 17.18 -64.62 23.88
CA ALA A 36 17.52 -63.97 22.61
C ALA A 36 16.34 -63.18 22.03
N ARG A 37 15.11 -63.73 22.10
CA ARG A 37 13.91 -63.01 21.68
C ARG A 37 13.65 -61.76 22.53
N CYS A 38 13.73 -61.87 23.85
CA CYS A 38 13.55 -60.73 24.75
C CYS A 38 14.59 -59.63 24.47
N ASP A 39 15.85 -59.99 24.22
CA ASP A 39 16.90 -59.03 23.86
C ASP A 39 16.58 -58.31 22.54
N THR A 40 16.09 -59.03 21.53
CA THR A 40 15.67 -58.41 20.26
C THR A 40 14.46 -57.49 20.43
N GLU A 41 13.47 -57.87 21.24
CA GLU A 41 12.30 -57.05 21.54
C GLU A 41 12.68 -55.80 22.34
N LEU A 42 13.60 -55.91 23.30
CA LEU A 42 14.14 -54.77 24.05
C LEU A 42 14.90 -53.80 23.15
N ALA A 43 15.77 -54.31 22.28
CA ALA A 43 16.53 -53.49 21.33
C ALA A 43 15.59 -52.78 20.33
N ALA A 44 14.56 -53.47 19.84
CA ALA A 44 13.54 -52.88 18.98
C ALA A 44 12.74 -51.79 19.71
N GLY A 45 12.35 -52.04 20.97
CA GLY A 45 11.66 -51.05 21.81
C GLY A 45 12.50 -49.80 22.06
N GLN A 46 13.79 -49.98 22.36
CA GLN A 46 14.73 -48.86 22.52
C GLN A 46 14.89 -48.08 21.21
N ASN A 47 15.07 -48.76 20.07
CA ASN A 47 15.18 -48.09 18.78
C ASN A 47 13.90 -47.33 18.40
N MET A 48 12.72 -47.88 18.70
CA MET A 48 11.44 -47.19 18.50
C MET A 48 11.32 -45.96 19.40
N ALA A 49 11.73 -46.05 20.67
CA ALA A 49 11.71 -44.90 21.58
C ALA A 49 12.64 -43.78 21.10
N VAL A 50 13.87 -44.12 20.69
CA VAL A 50 14.81 -43.14 20.12
C VAL A 50 14.23 -42.49 18.87
N ARG A 51 13.66 -43.29 17.96
CA ARG A 51 13.05 -42.78 16.73
C ARG A 51 11.88 -41.84 17.01
N MET A 52 11.01 -42.18 17.96
CA MET A 52 9.88 -41.33 18.34
C MET A 52 10.34 -40.01 18.97
N GLN A 53 11.41 -40.04 19.77
CA GLN A 53 12.04 -38.82 20.30
C GLN A 53 12.60 -37.94 19.17
N MET A 54 13.29 -38.53 18.19
CA MET A 54 13.84 -37.77 17.06
C MET A 54 12.73 -37.24 16.15
N ASP A 55 11.61 -37.96 15.99
CA ASP A 55 10.44 -37.45 15.27
C ASP A 55 9.82 -36.21 15.94
N GLN A 56 9.70 -36.25 17.27
CA GLN A 56 9.22 -35.09 18.05
C GLN A 56 10.18 -33.92 17.94
N LEU A 57 11.49 -34.18 18.07
CA LEU A 57 12.52 -33.17 17.95
C LEU A 57 12.57 -32.55 16.55
N ALA A 58 12.41 -33.35 15.49
CA ALA A 58 12.31 -32.85 14.13
C ALA A 58 11.09 -31.94 13.96
N THR A 59 9.95 -32.30 14.57
CA THR A 59 8.74 -31.45 14.58
C THR A 59 8.98 -30.14 15.33
N SER A 60 9.66 -30.19 16.48
CA SER A 60 10.07 -28.97 17.19
C SER A 60 10.99 -28.09 16.35
N GLY A 61 11.89 -28.67 15.55
CA GLY A 61 12.72 -27.91 14.61
C GLY A 61 11.91 -27.21 13.53
N LEU A 62 10.83 -27.82 13.02
CA LEU A 62 9.91 -27.15 12.10
C LEU A 62 9.19 -25.98 12.80
N GLU A 63 8.65 -26.16 14.00
CA GLU A 63 8.00 -25.06 14.74
C GLU A 63 8.99 -23.94 15.12
N HIS A 64 10.24 -24.27 15.42
CA HIS A 64 11.30 -23.27 15.63
C HIS A 64 11.51 -22.44 14.36
N ALA A 65 11.59 -23.10 13.19
CA ALA A 65 11.67 -22.44 11.88
C ALA A 65 10.50 -21.50 11.63
N ARG A 66 9.29 -21.96 11.89
CA ARG A 66 8.07 -21.17 11.76
C ARG A 66 8.08 -19.97 12.71
N GLY A 67 8.53 -20.15 13.94
CA GLY A 67 8.66 -19.07 14.92
C GLY A 67 9.59 -17.96 14.44
N LEU A 68 10.77 -18.32 13.95
CA LEU A 68 11.75 -17.35 13.45
C LEU A 68 11.34 -16.71 12.11
N LEU A 69 10.62 -17.42 11.24
CA LEU A 69 10.05 -16.82 10.03
C LEU A 69 8.91 -15.84 10.31
N LEU A 70 8.13 -16.08 11.37
CA LEU A 70 7.11 -15.15 11.85
C LEU A 70 7.69 -13.95 12.58
N ASN A 71 8.92 -14.08 13.07
CA ASN A 71 9.63 -13.06 13.81
C ASN A 71 10.97 -12.73 13.13
N PRO A 72 10.95 -12.21 11.88
CA PRO A 72 12.16 -11.84 11.15
C PRO A 72 13.05 -10.87 11.95
N GLN A 73 12.46 -10.11 12.87
CA GLN A 73 13.19 -9.22 13.78
C GLN A 73 14.18 -9.92 14.71
N GLU A 74 14.03 -11.22 14.94
CA GLU A 74 14.91 -11.99 15.81
C GLU A 74 16.16 -12.51 15.09
N VAL A 75 16.29 -12.24 13.79
CA VAL A 75 17.41 -12.70 12.96
C VAL A 75 18.14 -11.57 12.23
N PRO A 76 19.47 -11.67 12.05
CA PRO A 76 20.30 -10.60 11.51
C PRO A 76 20.29 -10.51 9.96
N SER A 77 19.45 -11.30 9.31
CA SER A 77 19.30 -11.38 7.86
C SER A 77 17.83 -11.27 7.49
N VAL A 78 17.53 -11.03 6.21
CA VAL A 78 16.16 -10.89 5.67
C VAL A 78 15.20 -11.93 6.25
N TYR A 79 15.63 -13.19 6.36
CA TYR A 79 14.99 -14.22 7.20
C TYR A 79 16.01 -15.20 7.75
N TRP A 80 15.58 -16.03 8.69
CA TRP A 80 16.39 -17.13 9.22
C TRP A 80 16.54 -18.22 8.17
N THR A 81 17.75 -18.52 7.74
CA THR A 81 18.00 -19.59 6.75
C THR A 81 18.13 -20.97 7.39
N GLY A 82 17.99 -21.05 8.71
CA GLY A 82 18.23 -22.27 9.49
C GLY A 82 19.60 -22.28 10.17
N GLU A 83 19.79 -23.27 11.04
CA GLU A 83 21.01 -23.46 11.81
C GLU A 83 21.23 -24.95 12.11
N VAL A 84 22.47 -25.33 12.36
CA VAL A 84 22.85 -26.71 12.67
C VAL A 84 23.11 -26.90 14.16
N ARG A 85 23.00 -28.15 14.62
CA ARG A 85 23.32 -28.60 15.98
C ARG A 85 22.54 -27.87 17.07
N GLN A 86 21.29 -27.52 16.81
CA GLN A 86 20.42 -26.93 17.81
C GLN A 86 19.98 -27.97 18.85
N GLN A 87 19.73 -27.54 20.08
CA GLN A 87 19.30 -28.40 21.17
C GLN A 87 18.15 -27.76 21.95
N LEU A 88 17.24 -28.58 22.47
CA LEU A 88 16.20 -28.11 23.39
C LEU A 88 16.67 -28.09 24.85
N ASP A 89 17.66 -28.94 25.16
CA ASP A 89 18.27 -29.08 26.48
C ASP A 89 19.79 -29.19 26.29
N ALA A 90 20.53 -28.30 26.95
CA ALA A 90 21.99 -28.19 26.83
C ALA A 90 22.72 -29.44 27.34
N ASP A 91 22.09 -30.21 28.23
CA ASP A 91 22.67 -31.46 28.76
C ASP A 91 22.30 -32.68 27.91
N SER A 92 21.49 -32.50 26.86
CA SER A 92 21.08 -33.58 25.98
C SER A 92 22.15 -33.95 24.95
N THR A 93 22.11 -35.20 24.48
CA THR A 93 22.88 -35.66 23.32
C THR A 93 22.09 -35.61 22.02
N ASP A 94 20.92 -34.97 22.07
CA ASP A 94 19.98 -34.89 20.96
C ASP A 94 20.10 -33.51 20.32
N PHE A 95 20.18 -33.51 18.99
CA PHE A 95 20.40 -32.32 18.19
C PHE A 95 19.41 -32.31 17.03
N TYR A 96 19.16 -31.12 16.49
CA TYR A 96 18.46 -30.95 15.24
C TYR A 96 19.12 -29.89 14.37
N ASP A 97 19.13 -30.14 13.07
CA ASP A 97 19.58 -29.24 12.03
C ASP A 97 18.33 -28.74 11.30
N VAL A 98 18.18 -27.42 11.14
CA VAL A 98 17.09 -26.81 10.37
C VAL A 98 17.68 -26.08 9.16
N ALA A 99 17.01 -26.18 8.02
CA ALA A 99 17.31 -25.37 6.84
C ALA A 99 16.02 -24.82 6.24
N ILE A 100 16.05 -23.56 5.81
CA ILE A 100 14.93 -22.85 5.20
C ILE A 100 15.38 -22.26 3.87
N VAL A 101 14.56 -22.45 2.84
CA VAL A 101 14.75 -21.90 1.50
C VAL A 101 13.43 -21.26 1.05
N ARG A 102 13.46 -20.02 0.57
CA ARG A 102 12.27 -19.42 -0.04
C ARG A 102 12.00 -20.07 -1.39
N ASP A 103 10.73 -20.36 -1.69
CA ASP A 103 10.33 -20.92 -2.97
C ASP A 103 10.20 -19.79 -4.00
N ASP A 104 11.22 -19.62 -4.83
CA ASP A 104 11.26 -18.63 -5.92
C ASP A 104 10.78 -19.23 -7.28
N SER A 105 10.13 -20.39 -7.29
CA SER A 105 9.72 -21.05 -8.54
C SER A 105 8.51 -20.39 -9.22
N ASP A 106 7.68 -19.70 -8.44
CA ASP A 106 6.57 -18.87 -8.93
C ASP A 106 6.85 -17.40 -8.58
N PRO A 107 7.05 -16.52 -9.59
CA PRO A 107 7.24 -15.09 -9.37
C PRO A 107 6.05 -14.37 -8.71
N SER A 108 4.93 -15.06 -8.46
CA SER A 108 3.77 -14.53 -7.76
C SER A 108 3.56 -15.08 -6.35
N ASP A 109 4.35 -16.09 -5.91
CA ASP A 109 4.26 -16.68 -4.56
C ASP A 109 5.47 -16.31 -3.70
N PHE A 110 5.50 -15.08 -3.19
CA PHE A 110 6.61 -14.54 -2.38
C PHE A 110 6.62 -15.01 -0.92
N CYS A 111 5.61 -15.79 -0.51
CA CYS A 111 5.33 -16.08 0.90
C CYS A 111 5.54 -17.55 1.25
N THR A 112 6.01 -18.36 0.31
CA THR A 112 6.20 -19.80 0.48
C THR A 112 7.67 -20.13 0.76
N TYR A 113 7.88 -20.99 1.77
CA TYR A 113 9.19 -21.41 2.25
C TYR A 113 9.23 -22.93 2.37
N GLU A 114 10.28 -23.52 1.83
CA GLU A 114 10.62 -24.94 2.01
C GLU A 114 11.53 -25.08 3.23
N ILE A 115 11.08 -25.89 4.19
CA ILE A 115 11.74 -26.07 5.50
C ILE A 115 12.08 -27.54 5.66
N SER A 116 13.33 -27.82 6.04
CA SER A 116 13.74 -29.16 6.44
C SER A 116 14.27 -29.15 7.87
N SER A 117 13.95 -30.21 8.62
CA SER A 117 14.39 -30.41 9.99
C SER A 117 14.90 -31.84 10.14
N THR A 118 16.19 -31.99 10.48
CA THR A 118 16.86 -33.28 10.66
C THR A 118 17.31 -33.42 12.10
N ALA A 119 16.61 -34.25 12.87
CA ALA A 119 16.93 -34.56 14.25
C ALA A 119 17.75 -35.85 14.38
N TYR A 120 18.73 -35.86 15.26
CA TYR A 120 19.60 -37.01 15.50
C TYR A 120 20.17 -37.02 16.92
N ARG A 121 20.48 -38.22 17.41
CA ARG A 121 21.22 -38.42 18.67
C ARG A 121 22.69 -38.68 18.36
N GLU A 122 23.58 -37.92 18.97
CA GLU A 122 25.02 -38.05 18.78
C GLU A 122 25.71 -38.58 20.03
N ARG A 123 26.45 -39.69 19.91
CA ARG A 123 27.32 -40.22 20.98
C ARG A 123 28.69 -40.56 20.41
N ASN A 124 29.75 -40.05 21.04
CA ASN A 124 31.14 -40.27 20.62
C ASN A 124 31.38 -39.98 19.13
N GLY A 125 30.77 -38.92 18.59
CA GLY A 125 30.87 -38.53 17.18
C GLY A 125 30.06 -39.37 16.19
N ARG A 126 29.21 -40.29 16.68
CA ARG A 126 28.34 -41.12 15.82
C ARG A 126 26.88 -40.71 15.96
N ARG A 127 26.24 -40.39 14.83
CA ARG A 127 24.79 -40.10 14.74
C ARG A 127 23.98 -41.40 14.75
N THR A 128 22.91 -41.41 15.52
CA THR A 128 21.97 -42.53 15.68
C THR A 128 20.54 -42.00 15.78
N GLY A 129 19.57 -42.82 15.38
CA GLY A 129 18.15 -42.47 15.53
C GLY A 129 17.64 -41.38 14.58
N GLU A 130 18.37 -41.04 13.52
CA GLU A 130 18.07 -39.92 12.64
C GLU A 130 16.63 -39.92 12.11
N SER A 131 15.99 -38.76 12.20
CA SER A 131 14.68 -38.50 11.59
C SER A 131 14.71 -37.16 10.86
N ARG A 132 14.20 -37.15 9.64
CA ARG A 132 14.12 -35.96 8.80
C ARG A 132 12.68 -35.70 8.41
N LEU A 133 12.26 -34.45 8.54
CA LEU A 133 11.00 -33.92 8.06
C LEU A 133 11.27 -32.79 7.08
N GLU A 134 10.42 -32.71 6.06
CA GLU A 134 10.35 -31.59 5.13
C GLU A 134 8.94 -31.03 5.17
N ALA A 135 8.82 -29.71 5.12
CA ALA A 135 7.54 -29.03 5.15
C ALA A 135 7.56 -27.77 4.30
N THR A 136 6.43 -27.47 3.68
CA THR A 136 6.19 -26.20 2.99
C THR A 136 5.43 -25.30 3.96
N LEU A 137 6.02 -24.17 4.35
CA LEU A 137 5.40 -23.13 5.18
C LEU A 137 4.95 -21.97 4.29
N ARG A 138 3.77 -21.41 4.55
CA ARG A 138 3.30 -20.17 3.92
C ARG A 138 2.94 -19.12 4.95
N LEU A 139 3.32 -17.87 4.68
CA LEU A 139 2.87 -16.68 5.41
C LEU A 139 1.60 -16.17 4.72
N ASP A 140 0.43 -16.42 5.30
CA ASP A 140 -0.85 -16.07 4.67
C ASP A 140 -1.94 -15.85 5.75
N PRO A 141 -2.71 -14.76 5.67
CA PRO A 141 -2.69 -13.73 4.62
C PRO A 141 -1.46 -12.82 4.72
N ALA A 142 -0.82 -12.54 3.58
CA ALA A 142 0.28 -11.60 3.45
C ALA A 142 -0.25 -10.30 2.85
N VAL A 143 -0.90 -9.50 3.71
CA VAL A 143 -1.54 -8.25 3.28
C VAL A 143 -0.45 -7.26 2.87
N VAL A 144 -0.29 -7.07 1.57
CA VAL A 144 0.71 -6.16 1.02
C VAL A 144 0.10 -4.78 0.79
N LEU A 145 -1.16 -4.71 0.39
CA LEU A 145 -1.89 -3.46 0.19
C LEU A 145 -3.02 -3.40 1.20
N TRP A 146 -3.00 -2.38 2.06
CA TRP A 146 -4.08 -2.10 3.00
C TRP A 146 -4.63 -0.70 2.72
N THR A 147 -5.94 -0.58 2.53
CA THR A 147 -6.62 0.71 2.40
C THR A 147 -7.75 0.86 3.41
N GLY A 148 -7.81 2.04 4.04
CA GLY A 148 -8.74 2.32 5.13
C GLY A 148 -10.09 2.85 4.66
N GLN A 149 -10.23 3.09 3.36
CA GLN A 149 -11.46 3.53 2.69
C GLN A 149 -11.69 2.72 1.40
N ALA A 150 -12.89 2.85 0.83
CA ALA A 150 -13.18 2.34 -0.51
C ALA A 150 -12.17 2.92 -1.51
N THR A 151 -11.57 2.06 -2.33
CA THR A 151 -10.41 2.38 -3.18
C THR A 151 -10.65 1.92 -4.61
N THR A 152 -10.13 2.66 -5.58
CA THR A 152 -10.11 2.27 -7.00
C THR A 152 -8.66 2.11 -7.44
N LEU A 153 -8.30 0.91 -7.90
CA LEU A 153 -6.97 0.63 -8.47
C LEU A 153 -6.99 0.87 -9.97
N THR A 154 -5.97 1.54 -10.49
CA THR A 154 -5.80 1.89 -11.91
C THR A 154 -5.36 0.66 -12.73
N PRO A 155 -5.53 0.67 -14.07
CA PRO A 155 -5.14 -0.43 -14.95
C PRO A 155 -3.67 -0.89 -14.85
N ASP A 156 -2.75 0.05 -14.64
CA ASP A 156 -1.30 -0.24 -14.61
C ASP A 156 -0.77 -0.46 -13.18
N LEU A 157 -1.66 -0.52 -12.18
CA LEU A 157 -1.30 -0.92 -10.83
C LEU A 157 -1.30 -2.44 -10.70
N THR A 158 -0.14 -3.00 -10.36
CA THR A 158 0.05 -4.43 -10.12
C THR A 158 0.35 -4.70 -8.65
N VAL A 159 -0.40 -5.61 -8.04
CA VAL A 159 -0.19 -6.06 -6.65
C VAL A 159 0.20 -7.53 -6.63
N TYR A 160 1.33 -7.85 -6.03
CA TYR A 160 1.76 -9.21 -5.72
C TYR A 160 1.62 -9.46 -4.23
N GLY A 161 0.55 -10.14 -3.83
CA GLY A 161 0.19 -10.36 -2.43
C GLY A 161 -1.28 -10.06 -2.15
N ASP A 162 -1.69 -10.22 -0.89
CA ASP A 162 -3.09 -10.07 -0.52
C ASP A 162 -3.46 -8.60 -0.31
N VAL A 163 -4.70 -8.25 -0.64
CA VAL A 163 -5.23 -6.89 -0.55
C VAL A 163 -6.31 -6.83 0.52
N TYR A 164 -6.17 -5.90 1.45
CA TYR A 164 -7.24 -5.51 2.37
C TYR A 164 -7.78 -4.13 1.98
N CYS A 165 -9.10 -4.01 1.83
CA CYS A 165 -9.78 -2.75 1.56
C CYS A 165 -10.98 -2.59 2.49
N ASN A 166 -10.96 -1.56 3.33
CA ASN A 166 -12.09 -1.22 4.19
C ASN A 166 -13.19 -0.51 3.39
N GLY A 167 -14.03 -1.30 2.73
CA GLY A 167 -15.12 -0.83 1.88
C GLY A 167 -15.19 -1.64 0.58
N THR A 168 -15.70 -1.01 -0.48
CA THR A 168 -15.68 -1.58 -1.82
C THR A 168 -14.33 -1.32 -2.48
N LEU A 169 -13.72 -2.38 -3.03
CA LEU A 169 -12.55 -2.27 -3.91
C LEU A 169 -13.03 -2.29 -5.36
N THR A 170 -12.69 -1.28 -6.14
CA THR A 170 -12.87 -1.28 -7.60
C THR A 170 -11.52 -1.56 -8.24
N ASN A 171 -11.33 -2.73 -8.82
CA ASN A 171 -10.05 -3.12 -9.42
C ASN A 171 -10.09 -2.94 -10.94
N HIS A 172 -9.23 -2.09 -11.50
CA HIS A 172 -8.95 -2.05 -12.93
C HIS A 172 -7.59 -2.65 -13.30
N GLY A 173 -6.70 -2.88 -12.33
CA GLY A 173 -5.36 -3.43 -12.52
C GLY A 173 -5.25 -4.94 -12.30
N MET A 174 -4.10 -5.39 -11.80
CA MET A 174 -3.78 -6.81 -11.60
C MET A 174 -3.50 -7.13 -10.13
N ILE A 175 -4.23 -8.10 -9.57
CA ILE A 175 -4.02 -8.58 -8.19
C ILE A 175 -3.63 -10.07 -8.20
N HIS A 176 -2.40 -10.35 -7.79
CA HIS A 176 -1.88 -11.70 -7.58
C HIS A 176 -1.98 -12.09 -6.10
N GLY A 177 -3.19 -12.27 -5.61
CA GLY A 177 -3.46 -12.64 -4.21
C GLY A 177 -4.94 -12.63 -3.86
N ASP A 178 -5.22 -12.91 -2.59
CA ASP A 178 -6.57 -12.87 -2.03
C ASP A 178 -6.98 -11.41 -1.78
N VAL A 179 -8.29 -11.13 -1.87
CA VAL A 179 -8.86 -9.81 -1.65
C VAL A 179 -9.84 -9.88 -0.49
N PHE A 180 -9.60 -9.09 0.55
CA PHE A 180 -10.44 -8.92 1.72
C PHE A 180 -11.14 -7.55 1.63
N ALA A 181 -12.38 -7.54 1.12
CA ALA A 181 -13.14 -6.30 0.88
C ALA A 181 -14.65 -6.54 0.99
N ALA A 182 -15.43 -5.51 1.31
CA ALA A 182 -16.90 -5.64 1.41
C ALA A 182 -17.54 -6.02 0.06
N ALA A 183 -16.95 -5.53 -1.04
CA ALA A 183 -17.29 -5.90 -2.41
C ALA A 183 -16.07 -5.68 -3.32
N LEU A 184 -16.03 -6.42 -4.43
CA LEU A 184 -15.04 -6.25 -5.51
C LEU A 184 -15.78 -5.94 -6.82
N GLY A 185 -15.47 -4.79 -7.41
CA GLY A 185 -15.93 -4.36 -8.74
C GLY A 185 -14.77 -4.08 -9.69
N GLY A 186 -15.07 -3.50 -10.86
CA GLY A 186 -14.07 -3.14 -11.87
C GLY A 186 -13.80 -4.24 -12.90
N THR A 187 -12.88 -3.96 -13.83
CA THR A 187 -12.57 -4.80 -15.00
C THR A 187 -11.21 -5.50 -14.91
N GLY A 188 -10.46 -5.26 -13.85
CA GLY A 188 -9.12 -5.79 -13.61
C GLY A 188 -9.10 -7.29 -13.27
N SER A 189 -7.91 -7.89 -13.30
CA SER A 189 -7.72 -9.31 -13.03
C SER A 189 -7.39 -9.59 -11.55
N LYS A 190 -7.79 -10.77 -11.07
CA LYS A 190 -7.46 -11.26 -9.72
C LYS A 190 -7.32 -12.78 -9.70
N THR A 191 -6.18 -13.31 -9.27
CA THR A 191 -5.92 -14.76 -9.22
C THR A 191 -6.39 -15.46 -7.92
N GLY A 192 -6.43 -14.77 -6.78
CA GLY A 192 -6.82 -15.36 -5.48
C GLY A 192 -8.32 -15.39 -5.18
N ARG A 193 -8.71 -15.65 -3.93
CA ARG A 193 -10.11 -15.63 -3.47
C ARG A 193 -10.56 -14.21 -3.11
N LEU A 194 -11.84 -13.93 -3.31
CA LEU A 194 -12.50 -12.80 -2.66
C LEU A 194 -13.09 -13.27 -1.33
N ASP A 195 -12.72 -12.63 -0.23
CA ASP A 195 -13.36 -12.78 1.06
C ASP A 195 -14.08 -11.50 1.47
N THR A 196 -15.38 -11.61 1.69
CA THR A 196 -16.23 -10.50 2.12
C THR A 196 -16.39 -10.44 3.64
N GLN A 197 -15.80 -11.38 4.37
CA GLN A 197 -15.75 -11.33 5.83
C GLN A 197 -14.58 -10.46 6.27
N ALA A 198 -14.79 -9.66 7.32
CA ALA A 198 -13.75 -8.79 7.85
C ALA A 198 -12.64 -9.65 8.47
N LEU A 199 -11.52 -9.77 7.75
CA LEU A 199 -10.24 -10.03 8.38
C LEU A 199 -10.04 -8.91 9.41
N SER A 200 -9.95 -9.25 10.71
CA SER A 200 -9.79 -8.25 11.77
C SER A 200 -8.34 -7.76 11.83
N LEU A 201 -7.88 -7.13 10.74
CA LEU A 201 -6.58 -6.49 10.67
C LEU A 201 -6.73 -5.04 11.13
N ASN A 202 -6.30 -4.76 12.36
CA ASN A 202 -6.31 -3.39 12.89
C ASN A 202 -5.24 -2.56 12.20
N TRP A 203 -5.51 -1.25 12.02
CA TRP A 203 -4.51 -0.29 11.57
C TRP A 203 -3.25 -0.38 12.45
N PRO A 204 -2.05 -0.40 11.85
CA PRO A 204 -0.80 -0.44 12.62
C PRO A 204 -0.76 0.71 13.63
N ALA A 205 -0.35 0.48 14.87
CA ALA A 205 -0.19 1.53 15.89
C ALA A 205 1.08 2.38 15.66
N VAL A 206 1.40 2.66 14.40
CA VAL A 206 2.55 3.46 13.96
C VAL A 206 2.22 4.92 14.26
N THR A 207 3.03 5.54 15.12
CA THR A 207 2.95 6.98 15.43
C THR A 207 4.35 7.56 15.41
N VAL A 208 4.46 8.88 15.22
CA VAL A 208 5.78 9.56 15.23
C VAL A 208 6.51 9.26 16.55
N GLU A 209 5.80 9.36 17.67
CA GLU A 209 6.35 9.16 19.02
C GLU A 209 6.88 7.73 19.25
N ALA A 210 6.23 6.73 18.65
CA ALA A 210 6.65 5.33 18.76
C ALA A 210 8.08 5.08 18.24
N PHE A 211 8.56 5.89 17.30
CA PHE A 211 9.92 5.76 16.76
C PHE A 211 10.87 6.82 17.31
N THR A 212 10.45 8.07 17.44
CA THR A 212 11.34 9.16 17.90
C THR A 212 11.74 9.01 19.37
N SER A 213 11.01 8.23 20.16
CA SER A 213 11.35 7.93 21.56
C SER A 213 12.35 6.77 21.70
N CYS A 214 12.39 5.86 20.72
CA CYS A 214 13.16 4.60 20.77
C CYS A 214 14.45 4.66 19.95
N TYR A 215 14.51 5.52 18.93
CA TYR A 215 15.63 5.62 17.99
C TYR A 215 16.26 7.00 17.97
N THR A 216 17.55 7.07 17.64
CA THR A 216 18.24 8.34 17.39
C THR A 216 17.63 9.03 16.18
N THR A 217 17.30 10.32 16.32
CA THR A 217 16.65 11.10 15.26
C THR A 217 17.61 12.09 14.60
N ASN A 218 17.59 12.14 13.27
CA ASN A 218 18.27 13.14 12.47
C ASN A 218 17.22 13.99 11.76
N THR A 219 17.30 15.32 11.89
CA THR A 219 16.33 16.20 11.23
C THR A 219 16.62 16.35 9.74
N VAL A 220 15.58 16.21 8.93
CA VAL A 220 15.56 16.52 7.50
C VAL A 220 14.79 17.83 7.31
N PRO A 221 15.30 18.81 6.54
CA PRO A 221 14.60 20.06 6.34
C PRO A 221 13.35 19.86 5.46
N ALA A 222 12.27 20.56 5.80
CA ALA A 222 11.10 20.68 4.93
C ALA A 222 11.43 21.44 3.64
N GLY A 223 10.67 21.18 2.57
CA GLY A 223 10.91 21.74 1.23
C GLY A 223 11.61 20.76 0.28
N LEU A 224 12.34 21.29 -0.72
CA LEU A 224 12.93 20.48 -1.78
C LEU A 224 14.28 19.88 -1.39
N LEU A 225 14.40 18.56 -1.54
CA LEU A 225 15.66 17.81 -1.54
C LEU A 225 15.91 17.26 -2.94
N SER A 226 17.13 17.38 -3.45
CA SER A 226 17.55 16.76 -4.70
C SER A 226 19.06 16.48 -4.67
N GLY A 227 19.47 15.35 -5.24
CA GLY A 227 20.86 14.89 -5.29
C GLY A 227 21.45 14.55 -3.92
N GLN A 228 20.62 14.20 -2.94
CA GLN A 228 21.04 13.92 -1.57
C GLN A 228 20.97 12.43 -1.25
N THR A 229 21.95 11.95 -0.49
CA THR A 229 21.95 10.60 0.09
C THR A 229 22.02 10.67 1.60
N TYR A 230 21.09 10.02 2.29
CA TYR A 230 21.09 9.90 3.75
C TYR A 230 21.30 8.44 4.17
N GLY A 231 22.32 8.20 4.99
CA GLY A 231 22.68 6.86 5.47
C GLY A 231 23.43 6.01 4.42
N PRO A 232 23.58 4.71 4.67
CA PRO A 232 23.11 4.00 5.87
C PRO A 232 23.83 4.44 7.14
N TYR A 233 23.11 4.53 8.26
CA TYR A 233 23.67 4.77 9.60
C TYR A 233 23.68 3.49 10.43
N ASP A 234 24.74 3.28 11.21
CA ASP A 234 24.89 2.19 12.18
C ASP A 234 25.27 2.79 13.56
N PRO A 235 24.40 2.70 14.59
CA PRO A 235 23.09 2.05 14.60
C PRO A 235 22.04 2.77 13.73
N PRO A 236 20.87 2.17 13.43
CA PRO A 236 19.82 2.78 12.63
C PRO A 236 19.33 4.11 13.21
N HIS A 237 19.27 5.16 12.38
CA HIS A 237 18.67 6.44 12.72
C HIS A 237 17.28 6.58 12.07
N VAL A 238 16.43 7.41 12.67
CA VAL A 238 15.16 7.87 12.09
C VAL A 238 15.36 9.26 11.51
N LEU A 239 15.09 9.44 10.23
CA LEU A 239 15.12 10.73 9.55
C LEU A 239 13.76 11.39 9.71
N TYR A 240 13.73 12.52 10.41
CA TYR A 240 12.49 13.20 10.77
C TYR A 240 12.38 14.56 10.08
N CYS A 241 11.35 14.74 9.27
CA CYS A 241 10.95 16.01 8.68
C CYS A 241 9.68 16.52 9.36
N SER A 242 9.73 17.77 9.85
CA SER A 242 8.55 18.47 10.37
C SER A 242 8.03 19.42 9.30
N GLY A 243 6.83 19.15 8.78
CA GLY A 243 6.25 19.86 7.63
C GLY A 243 6.45 19.13 6.30
N ASP A 244 5.96 19.76 5.23
CA ASP A 244 5.89 19.16 3.90
C ASP A 244 7.28 19.00 3.27
N LEU A 245 7.54 17.84 2.68
CA LEU A 245 8.80 17.46 2.06
C LEU A 245 8.60 17.18 0.57
N ILE A 246 9.53 17.63 -0.26
CA ILE A 246 9.55 17.38 -1.70
C ILE A 246 10.86 16.66 -2.04
N LEU A 247 10.77 15.44 -2.55
CA LEU A 247 11.90 14.70 -3.11
C LEU A 247 11.93 14.94 -4.62
N GLY A 248 12.95 15.68 -5.06
CA GLY A 248 13.34 15.83 -6.46
C GLY A 248 14.32 14.75 -6.87
N ASP A 249 15.08 15.00 -7.93
CA ASP A 249 15.86 13.94 -8.58
C ASP A 249 16.99 13.39 -7.70
N HIS A 250 17.30 12.11 -7.86
CA HIS A 250 18.44 11.41 -7.28
C HIS A 250 18.51 11.53 -5.75
N VAL A 251 17.40 11.27 -5.06
CA VAL A 251 17.37 11.23 -3.60
C VAL A 251 17.39 9.78 -3.12
N THR A 252 18.37 9.44 -2.28
CA THR A 252 18.46 8.11 -1.66
C THR A 252 18.42 8.23 -0.16
N ILE A 253 17.53 7.48 0.48
CA ILE A 253 17.40 7.41 1.93
C ILE A 253 17.52 5.94 2.31
N HIS A 254 18.55 5.59 3.10
CA HIS A 254 18.83 4.21 3.55
C HIS A 254 18.33 3.91 4.97
N ASN A 255 17.49 4.77 5.52
CA ASN A 255 16.97 4.71 6.88
C ASN A 255 15.47 5.07 6.89
N MET A 256 14.76 4.79 7.98
CA MET A 256 13.35 5.18 8.10
C MET A 256 13.17 6.69 7.92
N LEU A 257 12.30 7.10 6.99
CA LEU A 257 11.87 8.48 6.82
C LEU A 257 10.51 8.70 7.47
N ILE A 258 10.42 9.67 8.37
CA ILE A 258 9.17 10.20 8.92
C ILE A 258 8.94 11.60 8.36
N VAL A 259 7.80 11.80 7.72
CA VAL A 259 7.33 13.12 7.27
C VAL A 259 6.06 13.48 8.04
N GLN A 260 6.18 14.41 8.99
CA GLN A 260 5.04 14.96 9.70
C GLN A 260 4.41 16.10 8.88
N GLY A 261 3.80 15.72 7.76
CA GLY A 261 3.25 16.58 6.72
C GLY A 261 2.96 15.78 5.47
N ASN A 262 2.85 16.45 4.33
CA ASN A 262 2.74 15.78 3.03
C ASN A 262 4.13 15.46 2.48
N LEU A 263 4.28 14.30 1.85
CA LEU A 263 5.46 13.95 1.08
C LEU A 263 5.12 14.01 -0.41
N ARG A 264 5.86 14.82 -1.17
CA ARG A 264 5.78 14.87 -2.63
C ARG A 264 7.03 14.27 -3.23
N ILE A 265 6.91 13.30 -4.13
CA ILE A 265 8.00 12.72 -4.89
C ILE A 265 7.82 13.17 -6.33
N LEU A 266 8.63 14.13 -6.77
CA LEU A 266 8.49 14.80 -8.07
C LEU A 266 9.69 14.57 -8.99
N GLY A 267 10.74 13.90 -8.50
CA GLY A 267 11.96 13.67 -9.28
C GLY A 267 12.20 12.20 -9.60
N ASP A 268 13.16 11.99 -10.51
CA ASP A 268 13.60 10.69 -10.99
C ASP A 268 14.66 10.08 -10.07
N ASN A 269 14.72 8.74 -9.98
CA ASN A 269 15.66 7.96 -9.18
C ASN A 269 15.57 8.26 -7.68
N VAL A 270 14.36 8.22 -7.12
CA VAL A 270 14.15 8.31 -5.68
C VAL A 270 14.13 6.92 -5.06
N THR A 271 14.96 6.68 -4.04
CA THR A 271 15.00 5.41 -3.32
C THR A 271 14.84 5.63 -1.83
N LEU A 272 13.85 4.95 -1.23
CA LEU A 272 13.57 4.95 0.20
C LEU A 272 13.72 3.51 0.69
N ALA A 273 14.80 3.20 1.39
CA ALA A 273 15.07 1.88 1.94
C ALA A 273 15.22 1.99 3.45
N ALA A 274 14.62 1.07 4.22
CA ALA A 274 14.90 0.96 5.65
C ALA A 274 15.72 -0.30 5.96
N PRO A 275 16.49 -0.27 7.06
CA PRO A 275 16.96 -1.48 7.72
C PRO A 275 15.79 -2.35 8.19
N ASP A 276 16.06 -3.63 8.42
CA ASP A 276 15.07 -4.57 8.93
C ASP A 276 14.36 -4.02 10.18
N ASN A 277 13.06 -4.31 10.30
CA ASN A 277 12.20 -3.97 11.44
C ASN A 277 11.77 -2.51 11.57
N LEU A 278 12.16 -1.66 10.62
CA LEU A 278 11.68 -0.30 10.49
C LEU A 278 10.88 -0.14 9.19
N PRO A 279 9.79 0.65 9.21
CA PRO A 279 9.20 1.11 7.96
C PRO A 279 10.22 1.89 7.14
N ALA A 280 10.21 1.75 5.82
CA ALA A 280 10.95 2.64 4.94
C ALA A 280 10.42 4.08 5.04
N LEU A 281 9.10 4.20 5.17
CA LEU A 281 8.41 5.47 5.09
C LEU A 281 7.21 5.53 6.05
N TYR A 282 7.09 6.62 6.79
CA TYR A 282 5.85 7.00 7.48
C TYR A 282 5.48 8.46 7.20
N VAL A 283 4.30 8.69 6.62
CA VAL A 283 3.78 10.01 6.25
C VAL A 283 2.48 10.27 7.01
N THR A 284 2.40 11.36 7.77
CA THR A 284 1.18 11.69 8.52
C THR A 284 0.11 12.38 7.66
N GLY A 285 0.52 12.97 6.54
CA GLY A 285 -0.36 13.57 5.53
C GLY A 285 -0.48 12.69 4.28
N ASP A 286 -0.59 13.33 3.12
CA ASP A 286 -0.68 12.63 1.83
C ASP A 286 0.71 12.30 1.28
N LEU A 287 0.85 11.12 0.67
CA LEU A 287 1.97 10.76 -0.20
C LEU A 287 1.56 11.04 -1.64
N ILE A 288 2.25 11.97 -2.29
CA ILE A 288 1.99 12.39 -3.66
C ILE A 288 3.19 11.99 -4.51
N VAL A 289 2.99 11.07 -5.44
CA VAL A 289 3.99 10.75 -6.47
C VAL A 289 3.57 11.51 -7.71
N GLY A 290 4.36 12.50 -8.12
CA GLY A 290 4.08 13.33 -9.30
C GLY A 290 4.47 12.64 -10.61
N ASP A 291 4.10 13.26 -11.72
CA ASP A 291 4.40 12.75 -13.05
C ASP A 291 5.91 12.60 -13.28
N LEU A 292 6.29 11.58 -14.06
CA LEU A 292 7.68 11.22 -14.42
C LEU A 292 8.59 10.87 -13.25
N ALA A 293 8.06 10.77 -12.03
CA ALA A 293 8.81 10.26 -10.89
C ALA A 293 9.04 8.74 -11.05
N THR A 294 10.25 8.31 -10.73
CA THR A 294 10.55 6.90 -10.45
C THR A 294 10.91 6.79 -8.98
N VAL A 295 10.24 5.87 -8.29
CA VAL A 295 10.39 5.69 -6.84
C VAL A 295 10.49 4.22 -6.50
N GLN A 296 11.50 3.88 -5.70
CA GLN A 296 11.70 2.55 -5.15
C GLN A 296 11.60 2.64 -3.64
N ILE A 297 10.56 2.04 -3.05
CA ILE A 297 10.38 1.94 -1.60
C ILE A 297 10.66 0.51 -1.17
N GLU A 298 11.81 0.32 -0.52
CA GLU A 298 12.32 -0.96 -0.03
C GLU A 298 12.03 -1.08 1.47
N GLY A 299 10.82 -1.53 1.80
CA GLY A 299 10.28 -1.67 3.15
C GLY A 299 8.81 -1.24 3.22
N LEU A 300 8.22 -1.35 4.41
CA LEU A 300 6.84 -0.90 4.63
C LEU A 300 6.71 0.62 4.43
N ALA A 301 5.71 1.04 3.64
CA ALA A 301 5.26 2.42 3.54
C ALA A 301 3.93 2.59 4.27
N VAL A 302 3.88 3.49 5.25
CA VAL A 302 2.68 3.80 6.03
C VAL A 302 2.27 5.25 5.78
N VAL A 303 1.01 5.47 5.39
CA VAL A 303 0.47 6.79 5.04
C VAL A 303 -0.86 6.99 5.77
N ASP A 304 -0.93 7.97 6.67
CA ASP A 304 -2.17 8.32 7.38
C ASP A 304 -3.16 9.10 6.52
N GLY A 305 -2.69 9.74 5.44
CA GLY A 305 -3.53 10.39 4.43
C GLY A 305 -3.86 9.46 3.26
N ARG A 306 -3.86 10.04 2.06
CA ARG A 306 -4.07 9.35 0.78
C ARG A 306 -2.74 9.11 0.08
N VAL A 307 -2.72 8.14 -0.82
CA VAL A 307 -1.65 8.02 -1.84
C VAL A 307 -2.21 8.54 -3.15
N LEU A 308 -1.56 9.57 -3.69
CA LEU A 308 -1.96 10.26 -4.91
C LEU A 308 -0.88 10.03 -5.97
N LEU A 309 -1.22 9.36 -7.07
CA LEU A 309 -0.28 8.98 -8.13
C LEU A 309 -0.53 9.81 -9.40
N GLY A 310 0.47 10.53 -9.88
CA GLY A 310 0.44 11.24 -11.16
C GLY A 310 0.21 10.29 -12.32
N ALA A 311 -0.58 10.71 -13.31
CA ALA A 311 -0.80 9.94 -14.55
C ALA A 311 0.52 9.57 -15.24
N GLY A 312 1.54 10.44 -15.16
CA GLY A 312 2.84 10.20 -15.80
C GLY A 312 3.83 9.38 -14.99
N VAL A 313 3.45 8.71 -13.89
CA VAL A 313 4.38 7.87 -13.11
C VAL A 313 4.81 6.67 -13.95
N THR A 314 6.12 6.48 -14.12
CA THR A 314 6.67 5.49 -15.04
C THR A 314 7.24 4.25 -14.36
N ASP A 315 7.59 4.33 -13.07
CA ASP A 315 8.10 3.20 -12.29
C ASP A 315 8.04 3.52 -10.78
N ALA A 316 6.88 3.29 -10.17
CA ALA A 316 6.72 3.37 -8.72
C ALA A 316 6.65 1.96 -8.11
N ASN A 317 7.72 1.52 -7.46
CA ASN A 317 7.77 0.23 -6.80
C ASN A 317 7.71 0.38 -5.27
N VAL A 318 6.89 -0.44 -4.62
CA VAL A 318 6.88 -0.62 -3.17
C VAL A 318 7.04 -2.09 -2.85
N ARG A 319 8.20 -2.47 -2.31
CA ARG A 319 8.51 -3.83 -1.87
C ARG A 319 8.49 -3.93 -0.34
N GLY A 320 7.55 -4.71 0.18
CA GLY A 320 7.28 -4.85 1.62
C GLY A 320 5.79 -4.73 1.89
N GLY A 321 5.26 -3.53 1.68
CA GLY A 321 3.82 -3.27 1.72
C GLY A 321 3.49 -1.79 1.69
N LEU A 322 2.28 -1.46 1.24
CA LEU A 322 1.72 -0.11 1.20
C LEU A 322 0.44 -0.04 2.03
N PHE A 323 0.50 0.71 3.13
CA PHE A 323 -0.57 0.83 4.11
C PHE A 323 -1.08 2.26 4.13
N VAL A 324 -2.31 2.45 3.67
CA VAL A 324 -2.90 3.77 3.43
C VAL A 324 -4.19 3.90 4.23
N LYS A 325 -4.26 4.86 5.16
CA LYS A 325 -5.45 5.05 5.99
C LYS A 325 -6.62 5.62 5.18
N GLY A 326 -6.30 6.44 4.18
CA GLY A 326 -7.23 6.86 3.14
C GLY A 326 -7.38 5.79 2.05
N ASP A 327 -7.45 6.29 0.82
CA ASP A 327 -7.50 5.54 -0.43
C ASP A 327 -6.25 5.82 -1.28
N ILE A 328 -6.07 4.98 -2.30
CA ILE A 328 -5.17 5.26 -3.42
C ILE A 328 -6.00 5.88 -4.53
N ALA A 329 -5.52 6.99 -5.08
CA ALA A 329 -6.17 7.66 -6.18
C ALA A 329 -5.15 8.19 -7.19
N GLU A 330 -5.54 8.20 -8.45
CA GLU A 330 -4.78 8.84 -9.51
C GLU A 330 -5.03 10.36 -9.49
N ILE A 331 -3.95 11.13 -9.62
CA ILE A 331 -3.96 12.54 -9.97
C ILE A 331 -4.14 12.59 -11.47
N THR A 332 -5.40 12.57 -11.87
CA THR A 332 -5.78 12.73 -13.27
C THR A 332 -5.77 14.19 -13.70
N SER A 333 -5.70 15.17 -12.77
CA SER A 333 -5.49 16.58 -13.15
C SER A 333 -4.54 17.31 -12.22
N ALA A 334 -3.39 17.73 -12.75
CA ALA A 334 -2.34 18.36 -11.98
C ALA A 334 -2.63 19.85 -11.75
N ASP A 335 -2.50 20.30 -10.49
CA ASP A 335 -2.41 21.73 -10.19
C ASP A 335 -0.95 22.20 -10.36
N VAL A 336 -0.66 22.84 -11.49
CA VAL A 336 0.69 23.33 -11.82
C VAL A 336 0.99 24.70 -11.20
N SER A 337 0.12 25.23 -10.34
CA SER A 337 0.39 26.47 -9.58
C SER A 337 1.49 26.31 -8.53
N GLY A 338 1.83 25.08 -8.16
CA GLY A 338 2.75 24.74 -7.06
C GLY A 338 2.08 24.61 -5.70
N ASN A 339 0.80 24.97 -5.59
CA ASN A 339 0.05 24.86 -4.32
C ASN A 339 -0.47 23.44 -4.04
N GLY A 340 -0.40 22.53 -5.03
CA GLY A 340 -0.76 21.11 -4.88
C GLY A 340 -2.25 20.87 -4.65
N ASN A 341 -3.12 21.67 -5.29
CA ASN A 341 -4.56 21.47 -5.32
C ASN A 341 -4.95 20.43 -6.39
N TYR A 342 -4.32 19.26 -6.36
CA TYR A 342 -4.56 18.19 -7.32
C TYR A 342 -6.03 17.80 -7.38
N GLY A 343 -6.54 17.55 -8.58
CA GLY A 343 -7.92 17.14 -8.81
C GLY A 343 -8.00 15.67 -9.22
N SER A 344 -8.95 14.96 -8.63
CA SER A 344 -9.37 13.62 -9.07
C SER A 344 -10.55 13.75 -10.03
N VAL A 345 -10.44 13.16 -11.22
CA VAL A 345 -11.55 12.99 -12.16
C VAL A 345 -12.52 11.95 -11.60
N HIS A 346 -13.81 12.29 -11.62
CA HIS A 346 -14.94 11.41 -11.33
C HIS A 346 -15.78 11.24 -12.59
N GLY A 347 -16.41 10.07 -12.73
CA GLY A 347 -17.12 9.68 -13.95
C GLY A 347 -16.16 9.06 -14.97
N ASN A 348 -16.46 9.23 -16.26
CA ASN A 348 -15.62 8.80 -17.38
C ASN A 348 -15.31 9.98 -18.30
N ALA A 349 -14.95 11.12 -17.72
CA ALA A 349 -14.63 12.33 -18.47
C ALA A 349 -13.52 12.03 -19.49
N ALA A 350 -13.79 12.33 -20.76
CA ALA A 350 -12.92 11.92 -21.85
C ALA A 350 -11.78 12.92 -22.03
N TRP A 351 -10.55 12.43 -21.95
CA TRP A 351 -9.36 13.22 -22.30
C TRP A 351 -9.32 13.51 -23.79
N GLN A 352 -8.93 14.74 -24.13
CA GLN A 352 -8.79 15.22 -25.49
C GLN A 352 -7.35 15.75 -25.71
N PRO A 353 -6.33 14.87 -25.80
CA PRO A 353 -4.91 15.28 -25.76
C PRO A 353 -4.47 16.21 -26.90
N SER A 354 -5.23 16.23 -28.00
CA SER A 354 -5.02 17.14 -29.14
C SER A 354 -6.25 18.00 -29.45
N GLY A 355 -7.26 17.97 -28.56
CA GLY A 355 -8.53 18.69 -28.73
C GLY A 355 -8.62 19.98 -27.91
N GLY A 356 -7.60 20.26 -27.09
CA GLY A 356 -7.47 21.47 -26.29
C GLY A 356 -7.26 22.74 -27.10
N GLN A 357 -7.48 23.89 -26.46
CA GLN A 357 -7.03 25.17 -26.98
C GLN A 357 -5.51 25.32 -26.76
N ILE A 358 -5.04 24.89 -25.60
CA ILE A 358 -3.62 24.83 -25.24
C ILE A 358 -3.34 23.38 -24.88
N GLY A 359 -2.65 22.66 -25.77
CA GLY A 359 -2.36 21.25 -25.56
C GLY A 359 -3.63 20.40 -25.53
N GLY A 360 -4.00 19.91 -24.34
CA GLY A 360 -5.12 19.00 -24.12
C GLY A 360 -6.38 19.66 -23.57
N ALA A 361 -7.43 18.86 -23.38
CA ALA A 361 -8.62 19.29 -22.67
C ALA A 361 -9.31 18.10 -22.01
N LEU A 362 -10.20 18.39 -21.07
CA LEU A 362 -11.10 17.41 -20.49
C LEU A 362 -12.52 17.65 -20.99
N GLN A 363 -13.14 16.60 -21.53
CA GLN A 363 -14.52 16.61 -22.00
C GLN A 363 -15.46 16.06 -20.92
N PHE A 364 -16.47 16.85 -20.59
CA PHE A 364 -17.52 16.52 -19.64
C PHE A 364 -18.82 16.23 -20.38
N ASP A 365 -19.48 15.11 -20.07
CA ASP A 365 -20.71 14.68 -20.73
C ASP A 365 -22.00 15.29 -20.12
N GLY A 366 -21.92 15.77 -18.88
CA GLY A 366 -23.05 16.33 -18.11
C GLY A 366 -23.88 15.31 -17.33
N THR A 367 -23.47 14.04 -17.29
CA THR A 367 -24.16 12.93 -16.63
C THR A 367 -23.56 12.64 -15.26
N ASP A 368 -22.27 12.31 -15.21
CA ASP A 368 -21.54 11.94 -14.00
C ASP A 368 -20.15 12.59 -13.88
N ASP A 369 -19.65 13.19 -14.96
CA ASP A 369 -18.31 13.76 -15.06
C ASP A 369 -18.09 15.04 -14.22
N TYR A 370 -17.01 15.06 -13.44
CA TYR A 370 -16.45 16.28 -12.80
C TYR A 370 -15.04 16.01 -12.27
N VAL A 371 -14.26 17.07 -12.02
CA VAL A 371 -12.99 16.99 -11.28
C VAL A 371 -13.19 17.57 -9.89
N GLN A 372 -12.63 16.94 -8.88
CA GLN A 372 -12.73 17.39 -7.50
C GLN A 372 -11.36 17.39 -6.81
N THR A 373 -11.02 18.51 -6.19
CA THR A 373 -9.83 18.60 -5.33
C THR A 373 -10.10 17.98 -3.95
N SER A 374 -9.05 17.78 -3.15
CA SER A 374 -9.22 17.31 -1.76
C SER A 374 -10.23 18.12 -0.93
N ARG A 375 -10.98 17.45 -0.06
CA ARG A 375 -11.99 18.05 0.84
C ARG A 375 -11.41 18.97 1.91
N SER A 376 -10.10 19.19 1.95
CA SER A 376 -9.41 20.03 2.93
C SER A 376 -8.56 21.16 2.31
N VAL A 377 -8.76 21.49 1.03
CA VAL A 377 -7.94 22.52 0.36
C VAL A 377 -8.01 23.90 1.03
N THR A 378 -6.83 24.40 1.43
CA THR A 378 -6.61 25.70 2.11
C THR A 378 -6.08 26.79 1.19
N ALA A 379 -5.46 26.47 0.05
CA ALA A 379 -4.85 27.46 -0.83
C ALA A 379 -5.88 28.19 -1.73
N LEU A 380 -7.01 27.55 -2.05
CA LEU A 380 -8.05 28.11 -2.95
C LEU A 380 -9.07 29.02 -2.24
N GLN A 381 -8.59 29.90 -1.35
CA GLN A 381 -9.42 30.83 -0.60
C GLN A 381 -9.43 32.20 -1.28
N LEU A 382 -10.63 32.70 -1.57
CA LEU A 382 -10.82 34.03 -2.12
C LEU A 382 -11.49 34.89 -1.04
N SER A 383 -10.84 35.96 -0.60
CA SER A 383 -11.30 36.83 0.49
C SER A 383 -11.30 38.31 0.13
N GLY A 384 -11.08 38.64 -1.14
CA GLY A 384 -10.96 40.01 -1.62
C GLY A 384 -10.93 40.05 -3.13
N ASP A 385 -9.91 40.71 -3.70
CA ASP A 385 -9.70 40.75 -5.13
C ASP A 385 -9.35 39.36 -5.65
N CYS A 386 -9.85 39.03 -6.83
CA CYS A 386 -9.65 37.70 -7.39
C CYS A 386 -9.89 37.69 -8.89
N THR A 387 -9.35 36.68 -9.55
CA THR A 387 -9.68 36.38 -10.94
C THR A 387 -9.95 34.89 -11.10
N LEU A 388 -11.02 34.57 -11.82
CA LEU A 388 -11.30 33.23 -12.32
C LEU A 388 -11.19 33.26 -13.84
N ALA A 389 -10.38 32.40 -14.43
CA ALA A 389 -10.18 32.31 -15.88
C ALA A 389 -10.24 30.86 -16.33
N VAL A 390 -10.82 30.62 -17.51
CA VAL A 390 -10.99 29.28 -18.08
C VAL A 390 -11.13 29.35 -19.59
N TRP A 391 -10.50 28.42 -20.30
CA TRP A 391 -10.84 28.12 -21.68
C TRP A 391 -11.98 27.10 -21.72
N MET A 392 -12.97 27.36 -22.55
CA MET A 392 -14.12 26.46 -22.68
C MET A 392 -14.67 26.37 -24.10
N ASN A 393 -15.19 25.21 -24.42
CA ASN A 393 -16.08 24.97 -25.55
C ASN A 393 -17.35 24.31 -25.01
N ALA A 394 -18.34 25.14 -24.68
CA ALA A 394 -19.56 24.69 -24.04
C ALA A 394 -20.42 23.87 -25.01
N GLY A 395 -20.96 22.77 -24.49
CA GLY A 395 -22.04 22.06 -25.17
C GLY A 395 -23.23 22.99 -25.42
N GLY A 396 -23.90 22.83 -26.56
CA GLY A 396 -24.99 23.72 -26.99
C GLY A 396 -26.21 23.77 -26.07
N SER A 397 -26.28 22.90 -25.06
CA SER A 397 -27.24 22.96 -23.96
C SER A 397 -26.55 22.63 -22.65
N GLN A 398 -26.90 23.38 -21.60
CA GLN A 398 -26.45 23.17 -20.22
C GLN A 398 -27.65 22.86 -19.32
N VAL A 399 -27.46 22.11 -18.25
CA VAL A 399 -28.49 22.03 -17.21
C VAL A 399 -28.57 23.34 -16.41
N THR A 400 -29.70 23.56 -15.74
CA THR A 400 -29.86 24.72 -14.85
C THR A 400 -28.84 24.65 -13.72
N TRP A 401 -28.11 25.74 -13.48
CA TRP A 401 -27.03 25.79 -12.48
C TRP A 401 -25.83 24.86 -12.75
N ALA A 402 -25.62 24.43 -14.00
CA ALA A 402 -24.43 23.67 -14.41
C ALA A 402 -23.15 24.38 -13.93
N GLY A 403 -22.40 23.73 -13.06
CA GLY A 403 -21.21 24.32 -12.44
C GLY A 403 -19.98 24.20 -13.31
N ILE A 404 -19.24 25.30 -13.46
CA ILE A 404 -17.94 25.30 -14.16
C ILE A 404 -16.83 25.19 -13.11
N LEU A 405 -16.85 26.07 -12.12
CA LEU A 405 -15.97 26.04 -10.94
C LEU A 405 -16.82 26.25 -9.69
N SER A 406 -16.74 25.38 -8.69
CA SER A 406 -17.54 25.49 -7.47
C SER A 406 -16.71 25.18 -6.23
N LYS A 407 -16.35 26.22 -5.47
CA LYS A 407 -15.78 26.05 -4.14
C LYS A 407 -16.91 26.01 -3.12
N CYS A 408 -16.99 24.93 -2.36
CA CYS A 408 -18.11 24.70 -1.44
C CYS A 408 -17.75 23.82 -0.25
N ASN A 409 -18.53 23.84 0.82
CA ASN A 409 -18.37 22.97 1.99
C ASN A 409 -18.31 21.47 1.63
N PRO A 410 -17.71 20.59 2.48
CA PRO A 410 -17.51 19.18 2.15
C PRO A 410 -18.79 18.35 2.03
N ASN A 411 -19.97 18.92 2.25
CA ASN A 411 -21.26 18.27 2.03
C ASN A 411 -22.11 19.00 0.98
N GLY A 412 -21.51 19.94 0.23
CA GLY A 412 -22.22 20.72 -0.79
C GLY A 412 -23.29 21.68 -0.22
N SER A 413 -23.32 21.91 1.10
CA SER A 413 -24.37 22.71 1.75
C SER A 413 -24.31 24.20 1.39
N MET A 414 -23.14 24.72 1.04
CA MET A 414 -22.89 26.16 0.92
C MET A 414 -21.82 26.42 -0.13
N TYR A 415 -22.05 27.38 -1.04
CA TYR A 415 -20.97 27.96 -1.84
C TYR A 415 -20.07 28.85 -0.98
N HIS A 416 -18.77 28.79 -1.24
CA HIS A 416 -17.82 29.85 -0.85
C HIS A 416 -17.67 30.82 -2.01
N TRP A 417 -17.45 30.30 -3.21
CA TRP A 417 -17.50 31.06 -4.46
C TRP A 417 -17.70 30.09 -5.62
N GLY A 418 -18.11 30.59 -6.79
CA GLY A 418 -18.21 29.75 -7.98
C GLY A 418 -18.37 30.51 -9.28
N LEU A 419 -18.23 29.79 -10.38
CA LEU A 419 -18.55 30.17 -11.75
C LEU A 419 -19.47 29.09 -12.31
N GLN A 420 -20.64 29.46 -12.81
CA GLN A 420 -21.65 28.50 -13.25
C GLN A 420 -22.65 29.14 -14.21
N PHE A 421 -23.42 28.35 -14.92
CA PHE A 421 -24.59 28.86 -15.65
C PHE A 421 -25.75 29.19 -14.69
N ASN A 422 -26.61 30.14 -15.04
CA ASN A 422 -27.81 30.45 -14.28
C ASN A 422 -29.04 29.60 -14.69
N ASN A 423 -30.22 30.01 -14.20
CA ASN A 423 -31.51 29.41 -14.54
C ASN A 423 -32.29 30.20 -15.62
N GLY A 424 -31.63 31.13 -16.32
CA GLY A 424 -32.22 31.95 -17.38
C GLY A 424 -32.48 31.19 -18.68
N SER A 425 -33.18 31.84 -19.61
CA SER A 425 -33.38 31.36 -20.98
C SER A 425 -33.23 32.54 -21.96
N PRO A 426 -32.10 32.67 -22.68
CA PRO A 426 -30.93 31.79 -22.66
C PRO A 426 -30.18 31.83 -21.31
N ARG A 427 -29.44 30.76 -21.01
CA ARG A 427 -28.59 30.69 -19.80
C ARG A 427 -27.34 31.54 -20.00
N GLU A 428 -26.91 32.20 -18.94
CA GLU A 428 -25.66 32.98 -18.89
C GLU A 428 -24.75 32.50 -17.78
N ILE A 429 -23.44 32.74 -17.94
CA ILE A 429 -22.43 32.51 -16.91
C ILE A 429 -22.59 33.56 -15.81
N VAL A 430 -22.57 33.10 -14.56
CA VAL A 430 -22.67 33.94 -13.37
C VAL A 430 -21.56 33.62 -12.38
N ALA A 431 -21.03 34.66 -11.74
CA ALA A 431 -20.12 34.52 -10.61
C ALA A 431 -20.94 34.40 -9.33
N ARG A 432 -20.79 33.30 -8.60
CA ARG A 432 -21.54 33.02 -7.38
C ARG A 432 -20.73 33.43 -6.15
N PRO A 433 -21.28 34.27 -5.26
CA PRO A 433 -20.63 34.64 -4.00
C PRO A 433 -20.80 33.52 -2.97
N ALA A 434 -20.35 33.76 -1.73
CA ALA A 434 -20.67 32.88 -0.60
C ALA A 434 -22.19 32.83 -0.35
N ASP A 435 -22.72 31.63 -0.13
CA ASP A 435 -24.10 31.46 0.37
C ASP A 435 -24.13 31.87 1.87
N GLY A 436 -25.22 32.50 2.34
CA GLY A 436 -25.42 32.80 3.77
C GLY A 436 -25.85 34.24 4.10
N TRP A 437 -25.89 35.12 3.11
CA TRP A 437 -26.39 36.48 3.25
C TRP A 437 -27.68 36.67 2.45
N TRP A 438 -28.71 37.28 3.05
CA TRP A 438 -30.05 37.47 2.49
C TRP A 438 -30.09 38.30 1.18
N TRP A 439 -28.94 38.78 0.70
CA TRP A 439 -28.74 39.60 -0.50
C TRP A 439 -27.69 39.00 -1.46
N SER A 440 -27.24 37.77 -1.21
CA SER A 440 -26.23 37.08 -2.05
C SER A 440 -26.86 36.57 -3.37
N SER A 441 -26.95 37.45 -4.35
CA SER A 441 -27.33 37.08 -5.72
C SER A 441 -26.07 36.81 -6.55
N PRO A 442 -26.08 35.78 -7.42
CA PRO A 442 -25.04 35.62 -8.43
C PRO A 442 -24.91 36.89 -9.28
N TRP A 443 -23.68 37.28 -9.59
CA TRP A 443 -23.43 38.39 -10.50
C TRP A 443 -23.44 37.91 -11.96
N ALA A 444 -24.29 38.51 -12.78
CA ALA A 444 -24.43 38.19 -14.19
C ALA A 444 -23.27 38.77 -15.02
N THR A 445 -22.52 37.90 -15.69
CA THR A 445 -21.40 38.30 -16.56
C THR A 445 -21.88 38.91 -17.88
N GLY A 446 -23.11 38.59 -18.31
CA GLY A 446 -23.64 38.91 -19.63
C GLY A 446 -23.16 37.99 -20.75
N ILE A 447 -22.34 36.96 -20.44
CA ILE A 447 -21.86 35.96 -21.40
C ILE A 447 -22.87 34.80 -21.43
N GLN A 448 -23.55 34.61 -22.55
CA GLN A 448 -24.56 33.58 -22.74
C GLN A 448 -23.94 32.28 -23.22
N VAL A 449 -24.65 31.16 -23.05
CA VAL A 449 -24.19 29.84 -23.54
C VAL A 449 -23.88 29.85 -25.05
N ALA A 450 -24.62 30.66 -25.82
CA ALA A 450 -24.40 30.80 -27.26
C ALA A 450 -23.10 31.54 -27.61
N ASP A 451 -22.57 32.36 -26.70
CA ASP A 451 -21.32 33.10 -26.90
C ASP A 451 -20.08 32.23 -26.69
N VAL A 452 -20.25 31.06 -26.07
CA VAL A 452 -19.16 30.13 -25.67
C VAL A 452 -19.34 28.73 -26.24
N THR A 453 -20.13 28.57 -27.31
CA THR A 453 -20.38 27.30 -27.98
C THR A 453 -19.87 27.31 -29.42
N GLY A 454 -19.47 26.15 -29.94
CA GLY A 454 -19.03 26.02 -31.33
C GLY A 454 -17.57 26.41 -31.58
N GLY A 455 -16.75 26.42 -30.53
CA GLY A 455 -15.34 26.77 -30.58
C GLY A 455 -14.77 26.98 -29.18
N TRP A 456 -13.44 27.14 -29.11
CA TRP A 456 -12.77 27.51 -27.87
C TRP A 456 -12.90 29.01 -27.61
N HIS A 457 -13.36 29.35 -26.41
CA HIS A 457 -13.51 30.71 -25.93
C HIS A 457 -12.85 30.87 -24.56
N HIS A 458 -12.16 32.00 -24.37
CA HIS A 458 -11.55 32.33 -23.08
C HIS A 458 -12.48 33.22 -22.28
N VAL A 459 -12.92 32.74 -21.11
CA VAL A 459 -13.78 33.50 -20.20
C VAL A 459 -12.98 33.86 -18.95
N ALA A 460 -12.98 35.14 -18.59
CA ALA A 460 -12.41 35.60 -17.32
C ALA A 460 -13.37 36.51 -16.55
N VAL A 461 -13.42 36.33 -15.23
CA VAL A 461 -14.12 37.19 -14.28
C VAL A 461 -13.12 37.77 -13.30
N VAL A 462 -13.00 39.10 -13.30
CA VAL A 462 -12.06 39.86 -12.47
C VAL A 462 -12.84 40.68 -11.45
N ARG A 463 -12.45 40.56 -10.18
CA ARG A 463 -12.93 41.40 -9.08
C ARG A 463 -11.82 42.31 -8.57
N GLU A 464 -12.10 43.61 -8.57
CA GLU A 464 -11.23 44.67 -8.07
C GLU A 464 -12.04 45.60 -7.15
N GLY A 465 -11.90 45.44 -5.84
CA GLY A 465 -12.73 46.13 -4.85
C GLY A 465 -14.22 45.78 -5.01
N SER A 466 -15.05 46.79 -5.27
CA SER A 466 -16.49 46.61 -5.59
C SER A 466 -16.79 46.51 -7.08
N THR A 467 -15.75 46.48 -7.92
CA THR A 467 -15.88 46.41 -9.38
C THR A 467 -15.72 44.98 -9.85
N MET A 468 -16.71 44.48 -10.59
CA MET A 468 -16.65 43.21 -11.31
C MET A 468 -16.50 43.50 -12.80
N LYS A 469 -15.60 42.76 -13.47
CA LYS A 469 -15.39 42.80 -14.91
C LYS A 469 -15.48 41.38 -15.46
N SER A 470 -16.18 41.20 -16.57
CA SER A 470 -16.14 39.96 -17.35
C SER A 470 -15.44 40.22 -18.67
N TYR A 471 -14.70 39.23 -19.13
CA TYR A 471 -13.97 39.25 -20.40
C TYR A 471 -14.33 38.00 -21.20
N LEU A 472 -14.49 38.18 -22.50
CA LEU A 472 -14.67 37.12 -23.48
C LEU A 472 -13.60 37.29 -24.55
N ASP A 473 -12.83 36.23 -24.79
CA ASP A 473 -11.74 36.18 -25.77
C ASP A 473 -10.72 37.34 -25.62
N GLY A 474 -10.43 37.68 -24.37
CA GLY A 474 -9.47 38.72 -24.00
C GLY A 474 -10.03 40.14 -24.03
N VAL A 475 -11.27 40.34 -24.49
CA VAL A 475 -11.91 41.65 -24.62
C VAL A 475 -12.89 41.89 -23.46
N LEU A 476 -12.90 43.11 -22.91
CA LEU A 476 -13.84 43.49 -21.87
C LEU A 476 -15.29 43.38 -22.37
N HIS A 477 -16.08 42.54 -21.71
CA HIS A 477 -17.47 42.26 -22.06
C HIS A 477 -18.45 43.08 -21.21
N LYS A 478 -18.23 43.13 -19.89
CA LYS A 478 -19.07 43.89 -18.95
C LYS A 478 -18.23 44.46 -17.82
N THR A 479 -18.60 45.65 -17.34
CA THR A 479 -18.11 46.24 -16.10
C THR A 479 -19.28 46.66 -15.23
N GLU A 480 -19.19 46.42 -13.92
CA GLU A 480 -20.15 46.91 -12.94
C GLU A 480 -19.41 47.38 -11.68
N SER A 481 -19.51 48.68 -11.37
CA SER A 481 -18.64 49.36 -10.39
C SER A 481 -19.20 49.44 -8.96
N SER A 482 -20.28 48.73 -8.65
CA SER A 482 -20.94 48.77 -7.33
C SER A 482 -21.62 47.45 -6.99
N VAL A 483 -20.88 46.35 -7.12
CA VAL A 483 -21.40 45.01 -6.87
C VAL A 483 -21.17 44.63 -5.41
N SER A 484 -22.25 44.30 -4.70
CA SER A 484 -22.19 43.63 -3.40
C SER A 484 -21.92 42.12 -3.59
N TRP A 485 -20.79 41.80 -4.23
CA TRP A 485 -20.32 40.43 -4.43
C TRP A 485 -19.04 40.22 -3.65
N PHE A 486 -19.03 39.19 -2.82
CA PHE A 486 -17.88 38.86 -1.98
C PHE A 486 -17.68 37.35 -1.96
N PRO A 487 -16.46 36.87 -2.26
CA PRO A 487 -16.17 35.46 -2.13
C PRO A 487 -16.05 35.09 -0.65
N GLY A 488 -16.51 33.91 -0.31
CA GLY A 488 -16.38 33.32 1.02
C GLY A 488 -15.08 32.56 1.16
N TRP A 489 -14.80 32.22 2.42
CA TRP A 489 -13.68 31.40 2.80
C TRP A 489 -14.18 30.20 3.62
N GLY A 490 -13.46 29.10 3.55
CA GLY A 490 -13.70 27.91 4.35
C GLY A 490 -12.99 26.68 3.78
N LEU A 491 -12.64 25.77 4.69
CA LEU A 491 -11.91 24.53 4.42
C LEU A 491 -12.78 23.59 3.60
N SER A 492 -12.42 23.40 2.32
CA SER A 492 -13.09 22.38 1.52
C SER A 492 -12.45 22.15 0.14
N HIS A 493 -13.07 21.27 -0.64
CA HIS A 493 -12.80 21.02 -2.05
C HIS A 493 -13.26 22.14 -3.00
N LEU A 494 -12.73 22.09 -4.22
CA LEU A 494 -13.20 22.73 -5.45
C LEU A 494 -13.73 21.62 -6.37
N ASN A 495 -14.91 21.83 -6.95
CA ASN A 495 -15.40 21.07 -8.10
C ASN A 495 -15.12 21.85 -9.38
N ILE A 496 -14.65 21.17 -10.41
CA ILE A 496 -14.54 21.66 -11.78
C ILE A 496 -15.49 20.80 -12.63
N GLY A 497 -16.31 21.43 -13.46
CA GLY A 497 -17.32 20.74 -14.27
C GLY A 497 -18.58 20.31 -13.50
N ALA A 498 -18.73 20.68 -12.22
CA ALA A 498 -19.98 20.49 -11.49
C ALA A 498 -20.25 21.58 -10.44
N ASN A 499 -21.51 21.65 -10.02
CA ASN A 499 -21.97 22.55 -8.97
C ASN A 499 -21.57 22.04 -7.56
N ARG A 500 -21.95 22.78 -6.51
CA ARG A 500 -21.59 22.41 -5.11
C ARG A 500 -22.10 21.03 -4.65
N THR A 501 -23.22 20.55 -5.21
CA THR A 501 -23.79 19.23 -4.84
C THR A 501 -23.34 18.12 -5.78
N THR A 502 -22.55 18.44 -6.81
CA THR A 502 -22.19 17.54 -7.93
C THR A 502 -23.36 17.03 -8.77
N GLU A 503 -24.60 17.46 -8.49
CA GLU A 503 -25.80 17.02 -9.22
C GLU A 503 -26.03 17.79 -10.53
N TYR A 504 -25.59 19.06 -10.58
CA TYR A 504 -25.75 19.92 -11.75
C TYR A 504 -24.41 20.06 -12.46
N ARG A 505 -24.20 19.18 -13.45
CA ARG A 505 -22.93 18.99 -14.14
C ARG A 505 -22.86 19.78 -15.44
N TYR A 506 -21.66 20.18 -15.79
CA TYR A 506 -21.36 20.88 -17.04
C TYR A 506 -21.24 19.87 -18.19
N THR A 507 -21.64 20.29 -19.39
CA THR A 507 -21.41 19.53 -20.63
C THR A 507 -20.54 20.35 -21.57
N GLY A 508 -19.44 19.79 -22.08
CA GLY A 508 -18.53 20.50 -22.99
C GLY A 508 -17.08 20.23 -22.66
N LEU A 509 -16.17 21.02 -23.24
CA LEU A 509 -14.75 20.91 -22.96
C LEU A 509 -14.29 22.08 -22.09
N LEU A 510 -13.45 21.79 -21.10
CA LEU A 510 -12.72 22.78 -20.32
C LEU A 510 -11.22 22.57 -20.52
N ASP A 511 -10.47 23.67 -20.47
CA ASP A 511 -9.02 23.70 -20.62
C ASP A 511 -8.47 24.88 -19.80
N ASP A 512 -7.23 24.75 -19.33
CA ASP A 512 -6.37 25.83 -18.87
C ASP A 512 -7.02 26.79 -17.83
N ILE A 513 -7.64 26.17 -16.82
CA ILE A 513 -8.34 26.83 -15.72
C ILE A 513 -7.33 27.49 -14.80
N ARG A 514 -7.53 28.77 -14.47
CA ARG A 514 -6.70 29.53 -13.52
C ARG A 514 -7.50 30.29 -12.49
N ILE A 515 -6.99 30.29 -11.27
CA ILE A 515 -7.54 31.03 -10.12
C ILE A 515 -6.46 31.92 -9.54
N TYR A 516 -6.76 33.21 -9.40
CA TYR A 516 -5.85 34.20 -8.84
C TYR A 516 -6.42 34.84 -7.57
N SER A 517 -5.56 35.09 -6.58
CA SER A 517 -5.86 35.85 -5.35
C SER A 517 -5.82 37.37 -5.53
N ARG A 518 -5.83 37.84 -6.78
CA ARG A 518 -5.82 39.27 -7.13
C ARG A 518 -6.62 39.54 -8.40
N ALA A 519 -6.92 40.82 -8.61
CA ALA A 519 -7.31 41.31 -9.92
C ALA A 519 -6.11 41.28 -10.87
N ILE A 520 -6.25 40.59 -12.00
CA ILE A 520 -5.28 40.71 -13.09
C ILE A 520 -5.69 41.85 -14.04
N SER A 521 -4.70 42.47 -14.68
CA SER A 521 -4.91 43.59 -15.60
C SER A 521 -5.52 43.12 -16.93
N GLU A 522 -6.11 44.04 -17.68
CA GLU A 522 -6.66 43.77 -19.01
C GLU A 522 -5.61 43.19 -19.98
N ALA A 523 -4.36 43.65 -19.90
CA ALA A 523 -3.26 43.10 -20.69
C ALA A 523 -2.92 41.66 -20.29
N GLU A 524 -2.98 41.32 -19.00
CA GLU A 524 -2.81 39.95 -18.53
C GLU A 524 -3.96 39.05 -19.00
N VAL A 525 -5.22 39.52 -18.95
CA VAL A 525 -6.37 38.79 -19.49
C VAL A 525 -6.21 38.53 -20.99
N ALA A 526 -5.82 39.54 -21.77
CA ALA A 526 -5.57 39.40 -23.20
C ALA A 526 -4.43 38.41 -23.50
N SER A 527 -3.38 38.39 -22.67
CA SER A 527 -2.28 37.43 -22.78
C SER A 527 -2.74 35.99 -22.52
N LEU A 528 -3.60 35.77 -21.53
CA LEU A 528 -4.20 34.45 -21.25
C LEU A 528 -5.08 33.99 -22.42
N ALA A 529 -5.91 34.88 -22.96
CA ALA A 529 -6.76 34.61 -24.13
C ALA A 529 -5.97 34.39 -25.44
N ALA A 530 -4.70 34.80 -25.49
CA ALA A 530 -3.81 34.51 -26.61
C ALA A 530 -3.02 33.19 -26.43
N GLY A 531 -3.22 32.46 -25.33
CA GLY A 531 -2.44 31.27 -24.98
C GLY A 531 -0.99 31.58 -24.60
N GLN A 532 -0.69 32.84 -24.23
CA GLN A 532 0.65 33.34 -23.91
C GLN A 532 0.84 33.57 -22.40
N GLY A 533 0.02 32.95 -21.56
CA GLY A 533 -0.02 33.20 -20.12
C GLY A 533 1.28 32.83 -19.40
N THR A 534 2.04 33.81 -18.92
CA THR A 534 3.09 33.58 -17.92
C THR A 534 2.45 33.38 -16.55
N ASN A 535 3.08 32.58 -15.69
CA ASN A 535 2.61 32.32 -14.32
C ASN A 535 2.89 33.54 -13.40
N PRO A 536 1.94 34.48 -13.23
CA PRO A 536 2.17 35.73 -12.55
C PRO A 536 1.88 35.60 -11.04
N ALA A 537 2.38 36.55 -10.24
CA ALA A 537 2.19 36.51 -8.78
C ALA A 537 0.71 36.36 -8.38
N GLY A 538 0.44 35.57 -7.33
CA GLY A 538 -0.91 35.37 -6.81
C GLY A 538 -1.73 34.27 -7.50
N LEU A 539 -1.13 33.40 -8.30
CA LEU A 539 -1.80 32.19 -8.78
C LEU A 539 -2.05 31.22 -7.61
N LEU A 540 -3.31 30.84 -7.42
CA LEU A 540 -3.76 29.90 -6.38
C LEU A 540 -3.98 28.49 -6.91
N GLY A 541 -4.42 28.34 -8.16
CA GLY A 541 -4.66 27.03 -8.78
C GLY A 541 -4.62 27.14 -10.30
N HIS A 542 -4.03 26.15 -10.96
CA HIS A 542 -3.93 26.06 -12.42
C HIS A 542 -4.03 24.61 -12.89
N TRP A 543 -5.12 24.26 -13.57
CA TRP A 543 -5.32 22.94 -14.18
C TRP A 543 -5.29 23.11 -15.69
N ARG A 544 -4.30 22.50 -16.34
CA ARG A 544 -4.12 22.60 -17.79
C ARG A 544 -5.01 21.62 -18.54
N PHE A 545 -5.20 20.41 -18.00
CA PHE A 545 -5.83 19.31 -18.74
C PHE A 545 -5.05 18.91 -20.00
N ASP A 546 -3.73 19.06 -19.94
CA ASP A 546 -2.77 18.64 -20.97
C ASP A 546 -2.38 17.15 -20.86
N GLU A 547 -2.80 16.50 -19.76
CA GLU A 547 -2.43 15.14 -19.42
C GLU A 547 -3.02 14.13 -20.44
N THR A 548 -2.24 13.09 -20.77
CA THR A 548 -2.66 12.00 -21.64
C THR A 548 -3.43 10.99 -20.82
N GLY A 549 -4.75 10.96 -20.98
CA GLY A 549 -5.65 10.04 -20.25
C GLY A 549 -5.48 8.54 -20.48
N ASP A 550 -4.47 8.14 -21.26
CA ASP A 550 -4.10 6.73 -21.51
C ASP A 550 -2.83 6.32 -20.73
N ASP A 551 -2.11 7.28 -20.13
CA ASP A 551 -0.97 6.98 -19.26
C ASP A 551 -1.50 6.86 -17.84
N HIS A 552 -1.63 5.63 -17.35
CA HIS A 552 -1.88 5.39 -15.93
C HIS A 552 -0.54 5.26 -15.20
N PRO A 553 -0.49 5.56 -13.89
CA PRO A 553 0.71 5.35 -13.11
C PRO A 553 1.11 3.87 -13.13
N ASP A 554 2.31 3.57 -13.65
CA ASP A 554 2.92 2.25 -13.50
C ASP A 554 3.39 2.11 -12.05
N MET A 555 2.63 1.34 -11.28
CA MET A 555 2.94 1.08 -9.88
C MET A 555 2.91 -0.42 -9.61
N THR A 556 4.02 -0.93 -9.07
CA THR A 556 4.10 -2.30 -8.58
C THR A 556 4.21 -2.31 -7.06
N ILE A 557 3.34 -3.07 -6.41
CA ILE A 557 3.37 -3.31 -4.97
C ILE A 557 3.65 -4.79 -4.74
N GLU A 558 4.80 -5.11 -4.14
CA GLU A 558 5.28 -6.48 -3.97
C GLU A 558 5.35 -6.87 -2.49
N ALA A 559 4.77 -8.02 -2.17
CA ALA A 559 4.82 -8.59 -0.83
C ALA A 559 6.24 -9.01 -0.48
N ASP A 560 6.78 -8.41 0.57
CA ASP A 560 7.97 -8.90 1.26
C ASP A 560 7.66 -8.89 2.76
N PRO A 561 6.99 -9.94 3.29
CA PRO A 561 6.49 -9.96 4.67
C PRO A 561 7.56 -9.70 5.72
N LEU A 562 8.81 -10.01 5.38
CA LEU A 562 9.97 -9.88 6.24
C LEU A 562 10.41 -8.42 6.36
N ARG A 563 10.25 -7.65 5.29
CA ARG A 563 10.46 -6.18 5.26
C ARG A 563 9.23 -5.38 5.68
N ALA A 564 8.09 -6.03 5.80
CA ALA A 564 6.83 -5.42 6.20
C ALA A 564 6.60 -5.42 7.73
N ALA A 565 7.46 -6.14 8.48
CA ALA A 565 7.37 -6.23 9.94
C ALA A 565 7.87 -4.96 10.63
N ILE A 566 7.19 -4.57 11.71
CA ILE A 566 7.50 -3.38 12.49
C ILE A 566 7.75 -3.76 13.94
N VAL A 567 8.79 -3.15 14.54
CA VAL A 567 9.00 -3.15 15.98
C VAL A 567 8.87 -1.72 16.53
N ILE A 568 7.87 -1.52 17.38
CA ILE A 568 7.69 -0.27 18.14
C ILE A 568 7.98 -0.52 19.62
N GLY A 569 8.68 0.40 20.26
CA GLY A 569 8.83 0.37 21.72
C GLY A 569 7.75 1.21 22.38
N ASP A 570 6.94 0.61 23.25
CA ASP A 570 6.24 1.37 24.27
C ASP A 570 7.01 1.28 25.59
N GLY A 571 6.85 2.25 26.49
CA GLY A 571 7.57 2.30 27.77
C GLY A 571 7.35 1.10 28.72
N ALA A 572 6.62 0.06 28.30
CA ALA A 572 6.40 -1.19 29.01
C ALA A 572 6.81 -2.47 28.22
N GLY A 573 7.15 -2.37 26.93
CA GLY A 573 7.64 -3.49 26.11
C GLY A 573 7.67 -3.18 24.61
N ALA A 574 8.46 -3.94 23.85
CA ALA A 574 8.39 -3.88 22.39
C ALA A 574 7.09 -4.53 21.91
N GLN A 575 6.30 -3.82 21.10
CA GLN A 575 5.18 -4.41 20.36
C GLN A 575 5.67 -4.78 18.96
N HIS A 576 5.37 -6.02 18.58
CA HIS A 576 5.67 -6.56 17.26
C HIS A 576 4.38 -6.56 16.44
N TRP A 577 4.43 -5.96 15.26
CA TRP A 577 3.33 -5.97 14.32
C TRP A 577 3.82 -6.48 12.97
N SER A 578 3.07 -7.40 12.36
CA SER A 578 3.32 -7.91 11.03
C SER A 578 2.00 -7.96 10.26
N PRO A 579 2.02 -7.60 8.96
CA PRO A 579 0.84 -7.73 8.11
C PRO A 579 0.54 -9.18 7.73
N ALA A 580 1.48 -10.10 7.95
CA ALA A 580 1.22 -11.52 7.82
C ALA A 580 0.33 -11.97 8.99
N ALA A 581 -0.95 -12.31 8.77
CA ALA A 581 -1.85 -12.72 9.85
C ALA A 581 -1.58 -14.15 10.40
N GLY A 582 -0.35 -14.64 10.19
CA GLY A 582 0.17 -15.90 10.68
C GLY A 582 0.89 -16.71 9.60
N ALA A 583 1.60 -17.75 10.04
CA ALA A 583 2.24 -18.73 9.18
C ALA A 583 1.61 -20.09 9.43
N PHE A 584 1.42 -20.88 8.38
CA PHE A 584 0.92 -22.25 8.47
C PHE A 584 1.69 -23.21 7.56
N PHE A 585 1.84 -24.45 8.03
CA PHE A 585 2.39 -25.52 7.21
C PHE A 585 1.34 -26.04 6.24
N ARG A 586 1.62 -25.95 4.94
CA ARG A 586 0.78 -26.50 3.86
C ARG A 586 0.90 -28.01 3.75
N SER A 587 2.12 -28.50 3.90
CA SER A 587 2.40 -29.94 3.87
C SER A 587 3.58 -30.26 4.78
N VAL A 588 3.56 -31.44 5.38
CA VAL A 588 4.70 -32.01 6.11
C VAL A 588 4.85 -33.45 5.63
N ARG A 589 6.05 -33.80 5.16
CA ARG A 589 6.37 -35.14 4.65
C ARG A 589 7.67 -35.65 5.23
N ARG A 590 7.81 -36.98 5.23
CA ARG A 590 9.12 -37.62 5.40
C ARG A 590 9.70 -37.89 4.02
N PRO A 591 10.92 -37.43 3.71
CA PRO A 591 11.60 -37.83 2.49
C PRO A 591 11.80 -39.36 2.50
N GLN A 592 11.59 -39.98 1.33
CA GLN A 592 11.88 -41.40 1.17
C GLN A 592 13.40 -41.61 1.26
N PRO A 593 13.87 -42.68 1.93
CA PRO A 593 15.30 -42.94 2.11
C PRO A 593 16.05 -43.23 0.80
#